data_AF-A0A4Y2VUI6-F1
#
_entry.id   AF-A0A4Y2VUI6-F1
#
_cell.length_a   1.000
_cell.length_b   1.000
_cell.length_c   1.000
_cell.angle_alpha   90.00
_cell.angle_beta   90.00
_cell.angle_gamma   90.00
#
_symmetry.space_group_name_H-M   'P 1'
#
loop_
_entity.id
_entity.type
_entity.pdbx_description
1 polymer ?
#
loop_
_entity_poly.entity_id
_entity_poly.type
_entity_poly.pdbx_seq_one_letter_code
_entity_poly.pdbx_strand_id
1 'polypeptide(L)'
;MRNRGATASQLSCDFYAATGTRVSRVIVSKRLHETGLFARRPAVCVPFTSTNRRVHLAWCREHRDWSMDQWATVLFTDESRFSLNTGSRRTFIWREPGTRYLPSNVREIDHYGGEGLMVWAGIMLDG
;
A
#
# COMPACT_ATOMS: atom_id res chain seq x y z
N MET A 1 -0.81 19.46 1.75
CA MET A 1 -0.60 19.03 3.16
C MET A 1 0.79 18.41 3.30
N ARG A 2 1.62 18.88 4.25
CA ARG A 2 3.01 18.39 4.45
C ARG A 2 3.10 17.03 5.16
N ASN A 3 2.18 16.70 6.08
CA ASN A 3 2.17 15.44 6.84
C ASN A 3 0.84 14.68 6.65
N ARG A 4 0.72 13.93 5.54
CA ARG A 4 -0.52 13.20 5.18
C ARG A 4 -0.86 12.04 6.12
N GLY A 5 0.12 11.51 6.87
CA GLY A 5 -0.04 10.39 7.80
C GLY A 5 -0.45 10.79 9.22
N ALA A 6 -0.45 12.08 9.54
CA ALA A 6 -0.84 12.56 10.86
C ALA A 6 -2.33 12.32 11.14
N THR A 7 -2.62 11.79 12.31
CA THR A 7 -3.99 11.72 12.82
C THR A 7 -4.53 13.13 13.09
N ALA A 8 -5.84 13.30 13.04
CA ALA A 8 -6.44 14.60 13.36
C ALA A 8 -6.14 15.07 14.80
N SER A 9 -5.82 14.16 15.73
CA SER A 9 -5.33 14.53 17.07
C SER A 9 -3.91 15.10 17.04
N GLN A 10 -3.01 14.49 16.27
CA GLN A 10 -1.64 15.01 16.09
C GLN A 10 -1.69 16.39 15.44
N LEU A 11 -2.46 16.56 14.37
CA LEU A 11 -2.64 17.86 13.71
C LEU A 11 -3.22 18.92 14.65
N SER A 12 -4.16 18.54 15.52
CA SER A 12 -4.71 19.43 16.54
C SER A 12 -3.66 19.87 17.57
N CYS A 13 -2.77 18.95 17.98
CA CYS A 13 -1.67 19.25 18.91
C CYS A 13 -0.63 20.16 18.25
N ASP A 14 -0.22 19.83 17.02
CA ASP A 14 0.75 20.61 16.24
C ASP A 14 0.24 22.04 16.01
N PHE A 15 -1.06 22.18 15.71
CA PHE A 15 -1.71 23.49 15.54
C PHE A 15 -1.69 24.30 16.83
N TYR A 16 -2.01 23.67 17.97
CA TYR A 16 -1.94 24.32 19.28
C TYR A 16 -0.52 24.76 19.62
N ALA A 17 0.48 23.90 19.38
CA ALA A 17 1.88 24.23 19.62
C ALA A 17 2.36 25.42 18.78
N ALA A 18 1.85 25.57 17.55
CA ALA A 18 2.23 26.66 16.65
C ALA A 18 1.49 27.98 16.91
N THR A 19 0.23 27.94 17.39
CA THR A 19 -0.66 29.12 17.43
C THR A 19 -1.20 29.46 18.82
N GLY A 20 -1.00 28.59 19.81
CA GLY A 20 -1.62 28.69 21.13
C GLY A 20 -3.14 28.46 21.14
N THR A 21 -3.76 28.24 19.98
CA THR A 21 -5.22 28.12 19.87
C THR A 21 -5.64 26.66 19.91
N ARG A 22 -6.55 26.33 20.84
CA ARG A 22 -7.11 24.97 20.93
C ARG A 22 -8.20 24.78 19.89
N VAL A 23 -7.97 23.82 18.99
CA VAL A 23 -8.98 23.33 18.06
C VAL A 23 -9.30 21.88 18.41
N SER A 24 -10.51 21.42 18.11
CA SER A 24 -10.87 20.01 18.32
C SER A 24 -10.53 19.18 17.08
N ARG A 25 -10.36 17.87 17.28
CA ARG A 25 -10.17 16.89 16.20
C ARG A 25 -11.29 16.94 15.14
N VAL A 26 -12.51 17.26 15.56
CA VAL A 26 -13.67 17.39 14.67
C VAL A 26 -13.51 18.59 13.74
N ILE A 27 -13.07 19.73 14.27
CA ILE A 27 -12.81 20.95 13.48
C ILE A 27 -11.70 20.66 12.47
N VAL A 28 -10.60 20.04 12.90
CA VAL A 28 -9.50 19.62 12.00
C VAL A 28 -10.03 18.74 10.86
N SER A 29 -10.84 17.74 11.17
CA SER A 29 -11.39 16.82 10.16
C SER A 29 -12.34 17.55 9.20
N LYS A 30 -13.19 18.44 9.69
CA LYS A 30 -14.09 19.26 8.84
C LYS A 30 -13.29 20.15 7.88
N ARG A 31 -12.27 20.85 8.37
CA ARG A 31 -11.39 21.68 7.53
C ARG A 31 -10.64 20.86 6.47
N LEU A 32 -10.22 19.65 6.81
CA LEU A 32 -9.61 18.74 5.83
C LEU A 32 -10.63 18.29 4.77
N HIS A 33 -11.87 17.97 5.15
CA HIS A 33 -12.92 17.64 4.19
C HIS A 33 -13.29 18.82 3.27
N GLU A 34 -13.35 20.04 3.80
CA GLU A 34 -13.58 21.27 3.01
C GLU A 34 -12.51 21.46 1.91
N THR A 35 -11.30 20.95 2.14
CA THR A 35 -10.20 20.97 1.16
C THR A 35 -10.12 19.69 0.31
N GLY A 36 -11.12 18.81 0.39
CA GLY A 36 -11.20 17.58 -0.39
C GLY A 36 -10.34 16.42 0.12
N LEU A 37 -9.77 16.53 1.32
CA LEU A 37 -8.91 15.50 1.91
C LEU A 37 -9.70 14.61 2.85
N PHE A 38 -9.65 13.30 2.61
CA PHE A 38 -10.35 12.31 3.43
C PHE A 38 -9.38 11.28 3.98
N ALA A 39 -9.62 10.86 5.23
CA ALA A 39 -8.91 9.73 5.81
C ALA A 39 -9.27 8.45 5.05
N ARG A 40 -8.28 7.85 4.38
CA ARG A 40 -8.41 6.60 3.62
C ARG A 40 -7.19 5.72 3.84
N ARG A 41 -7.33 4.41 3.64
CA ARG A 41 -6.18 3.50 3.64
C ARG A 41 -5.31 3.81 2.41
N PRO A 42 -3.98 3.88 2.57
CA PRO A 42 -3.06 3.95 1.44
C PRO A 42 -3.14 2.67 0.61
N ALA A 43 -2.75 2.76 -0.67
CA ALA A 43 -2.40 1.55 -1.40
C ALA A 43 -1.15 0.92 -0.77
N VAL A 44 -1.08 -0.39 -0.79
CA VAL A 44 0.07 -1.14 -0.33
C VAL A 44 0.67 -1.79 -1.57
N CYS A 45 1.91 -1.45 -1.90
CA CYS A 45 2.55 -1.93 -3.12
C CYS A 45 4.00 -2.31 -2.85
N VAL A 46 4.49 -3.29 -3.59
CA VAL A 46 5.92 -3.54 -3.70
C VAL A 46 6.51 -2.50 -4.66
N PRO A 47 7.61 -1.83 -4.29
CA PRO A 47 8.25 -0.89 -5.20
C PRO A 47 8.80 -1.64 -6.43
N PHE A 48 8.21 -1.40 -7.60
CA PHE A 48 8.84 -1.77 -8.87
C PHE A 48 9.68 -0.63 -9.41
N THR A 49 10.91 -0.93 -9.83
CA THR A 49 11.70 -0.06 -10.70
C THR A 49 10.96 0.16 -12.03
N SER A 50 11.24 1.28 -12.71
CA SER A 50 10.65 1.57 -14.02
C SER A 50 10.95 0.46 -15.04
N THR A 51 12.15 -0.13 -14.97
CA THR A 51 12.57 -1.29 -15.76
C THR A 51 11.69 -2.50 -15.47
N ASN A 52 11.52 -2.88 -14.19
CA ASN A 52 10.72 -4.04 -13.81
C ASN A 52 9.26 -3.88 -14.27
N ARG A 53 8.70 -2.66 -14.18
CA ARG A 53 7.34 -2.40 -14.71
C ARG A 53 7.23 -2.65 -16.20
N ARG A 54 8.23 -2.22 -16.99
CA ARG A 54 8.24 -2.43 -18.45
C ARG A 54 8.35 -3.90 -18.80
N VAL A 55 9.28 -4.63 -18.16
CA VAL A 55 9.47 -6.06 -18.38
C VAL A 55 8.21 -6.84 -18.02
N HIS A 56 7.62 -6.56 -16.86
CA HIS A 56 6.40 -7.24 -16.43
C HIS A 56 5.23 -6.97 -17.37
N LEU A 57 5.06 -5.72 -17.83
CA LEU A 57 4.01 -5.39 -18.80
C LEU A 57 4.21 -6.09 -20.15
N ALA A 58 5.45 -6.19 -20.63
CA ALA A 58 5.76 -6.91 -21.86
C ALA A 58 5.41 -8.39 -21.72
N TRP A 59 5.82 -9.02 -20.61
CA TRP A 59 5.50 -10.41 -20.30
C TRP A 59 3.99 -10.66 -20.27
N CYS A 60 3.22 -9.83 -19.55
CA CYS A 60 1.76 -9.95 -19.53
C CYS A 60 1.11 -9.82 -20.91
N ARG A 61 1.65 -8.97 -21.79
CA ARG A 61 1.13 -8.79 -23.15
C ARG A 61 1.40 -10.02 -24.03
N GLU A 62 2.60 -10.59 -23.92
CA GLU A 62 3.01 -11.78 -24.65
C GLU A 62 2.20 -13.02 -24.23
N HIS A 63 1.86 -13.12 -22.94
CA HIS A 63 1.19 -14.28 -22.36
C HIS A 63 -0.33 -14.07 -22.19
N ARG A 64 -0.88 -12.94 -22.67
CA ARG A 64 -2.29 -12.57 -22.47
C ARG A 64 -3.26 -13.59 -23.04
N ASP A 65 -2.93 -14.14 -24.19
CA ASP A 65 -3.81 -14.97 -25.01
C ASP A 65 -3.41 -16.47 -24.91
N TRP A 66 -2.64 -16.84 -23.88
CA TRP A 66 -2.25 -18.24 -23.63
C TRP A 66 -3.47 -19.12 -23.30
N SER A 67 -3.47 -20.33 -23.86
CA SER A 67 -4.45 -21.37 -23.61
C SER A 67 -4.22 -22.07 -22.26
N MET A 68 -5.24 -22.79 -21.77
CA MET A 68 -5.14 -23.56 -20.53
C MET A 68 -4.05 -24.64 -20.60
N ASP A 69 -3.89 -25.30 -21.75
CA ASP A 69 -2.85 -26.31 -21.94
C ASP A 69 -1.45 -25.70 -21.83
N GLN A 70 -1.25 -24.46 -22.30
CA GLN A 70 0.01 -23.75 -22.12
C GLN A 70 0.24 -23.41 -20.64
N TRP A 71 -0.78 -22.91 -19.94
CA TRP A 71 -0.70 -22.65 -18.50
C TRP A 71 -0.43 -23.91 -17.67
N ALA A 72 -0.95 -25.07 -18.09
CA ALA A 72 -0.73 -26.35 -17.40
C ALA A 72 0.73 -26.79 -17.39
N THR A 73 1.55 -26.31 -18.33
CA THR A 73 2.99 -26.63 -18.37
C THR A 73 3.85 -25.76 -17.43
N VAL A 74 3.28 -24.74 -16.79
CA VAL A 74 4.02 -23.79 -15.96
C VAL A 74 4.02 -24.22 -14.50
N LEU A 75 5.23 -24.47 -13.96
CA LEU A 75 5.45 -24.57 -12.52
C LEU A 75 5.68 -23.19 -11.91
N PHE A 76 4.76 -22.77 -11.04
CA PHE A 76 4.92 -21.56 -10.23
C PHE A 76 5.61 -21.92 -8.93
N THR A 77 6.78 -21.35 -8.67
CA THR A 77 7.48 -21.50 -7.39
C THR A 77 7.61 -20.13 -6.73
N ASP A 78 7.45 -20.11 -5.41
CA ASP A 78 7.65 -18.89 -4.63
C ASP A 78 8.11 -19.22 -3.21
N GLU A 79 8.73 -18.22 -2.58
CA GLU A 79 9.12 -18.26 -1.18
C GLU A 79 8.21 -17.31 -0.39
N SER A 80 7.36 -17.87 0.46
CA SER A 80 6.42 -17.12 1.28
C SER A 80 6.81 -17.14 2.74
N ARG A 81 6.60 -16.00 3.39
CA ARG A 81 6.95 -15.78 4.79
C ARG A 81 5.70 -15.77 5.66
N PHE A 82 5.71 -16.57 6.73
CA PHE A 82 4.63 -16.65 7.70
C PHE A 82 5.08 -16.08 9.05
N SER A 83 4.40 -15.06 9.56
CA SER A 83 4.65 -14.47 10.87
C SER A 83 3.37 -14.35 11.69
N LEU A 84 3.44 -14.65 12.99
CA LEU A 84 2.32 -14.48 13.92
C LEU A 84 2.05 -13.01 14.22
N ASN A 85 3.06 -12.16 14.09
CA ASN A 85 2.90 -10.71 14.14
C ASN A 85 2.40 -10.20 12.79
N THR A 86 1.07 -10.12 12.65
CA THR A 86 0.46 -9.45 11.50
C THR A 86 0.52 -7.95 11.78
N GLY A 87 1.50 -7.26 11.20
CA GLY A 87 1.70 -5.80 11.27
C GLY A 87 0.58 -4.97 10.63
N SER A 88 -0.67 -5.40 10.75
CA SER A 88 -1.90 -4.71 10.35
C SER A 88 -2.17 -3.53 11.28
N ARG A 89 -1.24 -2.58 11.32
CA ARG A 89 -1.56 -1.25 11.81
C ARG A 89 -2.54 -0.66 10.79
N ARG A 90 -3.74 -0.34 11.24
CA ARG A 90 -4.76 0.38 10.46
C ARG A 90 -4.28 1.81 10.21
N THR A 91 -3.29 1.95 9.33
CA THR A 91 -2.74 3.25 8.93
C THR A 91 -3.70 3.91 7.95
N PHE A 92 -4.03 5.17 8.23
CA PHE A 92 -4.79 6.04 7.34
C PHE A 92 -3.92 7.20 6.91
N ILE A 93 -4.16 7.68 5.70
CA ILE A 93 -3.60 8.92 5.19
C ILE A 93 -4.74 9.84 4.75
N TRP A 94 -4.52 11.15 4.85
CA TRP A 94 -5.40 12.15 4.25
C TRP A 94 -5.06 12.28 2.77
N ARG A 95 -6.01 11.89 1.92
CA ARG A 95 -5.85 11.96 0.47
C ARG A 95 -7.14 12.31 -0.24
N GLU A 96 -6.98 12.79 -1.46
CA GLU A 96 -8.05 13.10 -2.38
C GLU A 96 -8.73 11.79 -2.89
N PRO A 97 -10.02 11.84 -3.26
CA PRO A 97 -10.66 10.77 -4.01
C PRO A 97 -9.94 10.53 -5.35
N GLY A 98 -9.94 9.28 -5.85
CA GLY A 98 -9.30 8.93 -7.13
C GLY A 98 -7.76 8.84 -7.14
N THR A 99 -7.07 9.40 -6.15
CA THR A 99 -5.59 9.46 -6.15
C THR A 99 -4.90 8.26 -5.46
N ARG A 100 -5.59 7.11 -5.35
CA ARG A 100 -5.15 5.97 -4.51
C ARG A 100 -3.74 5.45 -4.83
N TYR A 101 -3.37 5.41 -6.11
CA TYR A 101 -2.10 4.84 -6.58
C TYR A 101 -1.05 5.90 -6.94
N LEU A 102 -1.28 7.18 -6.59
CA LEU A 102 -0.21 8.16 -6.69
C LEU A 102 0.93 7.76 -5.73
N PRO A 103 2.20 7.91 -6.12
CA PRO A 103 3.34 7.52 -5.28
C PRO A 103 3.27 8.09 -3.85
N SER A 104 2.76 9.32 -3.69
CA SER A 104 2.58 9.98 -2.39
C SER A 104 1.48 9.37 -1.50
N ASN A 105 0.65 8.47 -2.03
CA ASN A 105 -0.46 7.82 -1.34
C ASN A 105 -0.28 6.29 -1.22
N VAL A 106 0.89 5.78 -1.63
CA VAL A 106 1.28 4.38 -1.54
C VAL A 106 2.20 4.20 -0.34
N ARG A 107 1.98 3.12 0.40
CA ARG A 107 2.93 2.62 1.40
C ARG A 107 3.66 1.44 0.80
N GLU A 108 4.97 1.59 0.67
CA GLU A 108 5.84 0.50 0.23
C GLU A 108 5.95 -0.55 1.35
N ILE A 109 5.95 -1.82 0.95
CA ILE A 109 6.26 -2.94 1.84
C ILE A 109 7.49 -3.66 1.31
N ASP A 110 8.46 -3.82 2.20
CA ASP A 110 9.55 -4.77 2.04
C ASP A 110 9.09 -6.15 2.52
N HIS A 111 9.33 -7.18 1.71
CA HIS A 111 8.96 -8.56 2.01
C HIS A 111 9.92 -9.21 3.02
N TYR A 112 11.13 -8.66 3.21
CA TYR A 112 12.23 -9.39 3.87
C TYR A 112 12.63 -8.87 5.27
N GLY A 113 12.01 -7.81 5.78
CA GLY A 113 12.36 -7.24 7.09
C GLY A 113 11.53 -7.79 8.26
N GLY A 114 12.04 -8.77 9.02
CA GLY A 114 11.53 -9.11 10.37
C GLY A 114 11.74 -10.57 10.83
N GLU A 115 11.05 -10.99 11.90
CA GLU A 115 10.99 -12.39 12.41
C GLU A 115 9.80 -13.22 11.88
N GLY A 116 10.05 -14.41 11.31
CA GLY A 116 9.03 -15.25 10.67
C GLY A 116 9.63 -16.50 10.01
N LEU A 117 8.79 -17.50 9.74
CA LEU A 117 9.18 -18.73 9.05
C LEU A 117 9.10 -18.53 7.54
N MET A 118 10.18 -18.83 6.83
CA MET A 118 10.19 -18.89 5.37
C MET A 118 9.78 -20.29 4.91
N VAL A 119 8.89 -20.36 3.94
CA VAL A 119 8.40 -21.61 3.34
C VAL A 119 8.52 -21.47 1.83
N TRP A 120 9.11 -22.47 1.19
CA TRP A 120 9.16 -22.56 -0.27
C TRP A 120 8.11 -23.56 -0.76
N ALA A 121 7.39 -23.22 -1.80
CA ALA A 121 6.39 -24.10 -2.40
C ALA A 121 6.34 -23.92 -3.93
N GLY A 122 5.95 -24.99 -4.61
CA GLY A 122 5.64 -25.00 -6.03
C GLY A 122 4.19 -25.43 -6.26
N ILE A 123 3.50 -24.80 -7.20
CA ILE A 123 2.15 -25.19 -7.63
C ILE A 123 2.13 -25.29 -9.16
N MET A 124 1.43 -26.29 -9.68
CA MET A 124 1.07 -26.41 -11.09
C MET A 124 -0.45 -26.52 -11.22
N LEU A 125 -0.98 -26.40 -12.44
CA LEU A 125 -2.41 -26.50 -12.68
C LEU A 125 -2.95 -27.92 -12.43
N ASP A 126 -2.10 -28.93 -12.59
CA ASP A 126 -2.41 -30.36 -12.47
C ASP A 126 -2.10 -30.99 -11.09
N GLY A 127 -1.55 -30.20 -10.16
CA GLY A 127 -1.42 -30.56 -8.74
C GLY A 127 -0.03 -31.01 -8.30
#